data_AF-A0A7W4CB81-F1
#
_entry.id   AF-A0A7W4CB81-F1
#
_cell.length_a   1.000
_cell.length_b   1.000
_cell.length_c   1.000
_cell.angle_alpha   90.00
_cell.angle_beta   90.00
_cell.angle_gamma   90.00
#
_symmetry.space_group_name_H-M   'P 1'
#
loop_
_entity.id
_entity.type
_entity.pdbx_description
1 polymer ?
#
loop_
_entity_poly.entity_id
_entity_poly.type
_entity_poly.pdbx_seq_one_letter_code
_entity_poly.pdbx_strand_id
1 'polypeptide(L)'
;MTKSKMIKRLDWIDPKNPEQASWICTYLKAKNWGSDKADIEGYIDPIGEFLKAAYELPENADTREAMRNMKAAWKQWEKREKNRTSKKISEGAYTISLAARKELEKLAKQKKTSFSKVIESLLMSAKDIEKLQRELKKELDKDKRLGRYNIDFFSTIFSNDAVTEQAKLLTQELETKVEDLKVQLSELTDKNKQLENAAKEAQDELHDYLNS
;
A
#
# COMPACT_ATOMS: atom_id res chain seq x y z
N MET A 1 25.52 26.18 -30.56
CA MET A 1 25.61 24.75 -30.14
C MET A 1 24.51 24.36 -29.13
N THR A 2 23.25 24.75 -29.35
CA THR A 2 22.11 24.48 -28.42
C THR A 2 21.21 23.32 -28.87
N LYS A 3 21.23 22.95 -30.16
CA LYS A 3 20.34 21.92 -30.73
C LYS A 3 20.53 20.51 -30.13
N SER A 4 21.74 20.15 -29.65
CA SER A 4 22.05 18.77 -29.19
C SER A 4 21.27 18.33 -27.94
N LYS A 5 20.98 19.24 -27.00
CA LYS A 5 20.35 18.86 -25.73
C LYS A 5 18.84 18.67 -25.86
N MET A 6 18.17 19.45 -26.70
CA MET A 6 16.73 19.27 -26.95
C MET A 6 16.44 17.99 -27.72
N ILE A 7 17.29 17.66 -28.72
CA ILE A 7 17.22 16.38 -29.45
C ILE A 7 17.26 15.20 -28.48
N LYS A 8 18.20 15.19 -27.51
CA LYS A 8 18.27 14.15 -26.48
C LYS A 8 17.04 14.10 -25.56
N ARG A 9 16.31 15.20 -25.37
CA ARG A 9 15.10 15.21 -24.52
C ARG A 9 13.88 14.66 -25.23
N LEU A 10 13.88 14.71 -26.55
CA LEU A 10 12.80 14.27 -27.42
C LEU A 10 13.10 12.93 -28.11
N ASP A 11 14.21 12.29 -27.76
CA ASP A 11 14.67 10.97 -28.25
C ASP A 11 13.68 9.82 -28.09
N TRP A 12 12.70 10.00 -27.20
CA TRP A 12 11.66 9.02 -26.89
C TRP A 12 10.44 9.11 -27.82
N ILE A 13 10.38 10.15 -28.67
CA ILE A 13 9.35 10.29 -29.69
C ILE A 13 9.78 9.49 -30.90
N ASP A 14 8.98 8.49 -31.27
CA ASP A 14 9.11 7.73 -32.49
C ASP A 14 8.19 8.33 -33.55
N PRO A 15 8.73 8.99 -34.61
CA PRO A 15 7.92 9.56 -35.68
C PRO A 15 7.10 8.54 -36.45
N LYS A 16 7.44 7.24 -36.36
CA LYS A 16 6.72 6.15 -37.03
C LYS A 16 5.59 5.57 -36.19
N ASN A 17 5.43 6.00 -34.94
CA ASN A 17 4.39 5.51 -34.05
C ASN A 17 3.11 6.38 -34.17
N PRO A 18 2.06 5.91 -34.86
CA PRO A 18 0.85 6.70 -35.09
C PRO A 18 0.05 6.97 -33.81
N GLU A 19 0.09 6.07 -32.82
CA GLU A 19 -0.57 6.27 -31.52
C GLU A 19 0.12 7.38 -30.73
N GLN A 20 1.46 7.37 -30.74
CA GLN A 20 2.25 8.42 -30.10
C GLN A 20 2.04 9.78 -30.78
N ALA A 21 1.92 9.79 -32.11
CA ALA A 21 1.61 11.00 -32.86
C ALA A 21 0.25 11.59 -32.47
N SER A 22 -0.80 10.77 -32.52
CA SER A 22 -2.16 11.17 -32.13
C SER A 22 -2.22 11.65 -30.66
N TRP A 23 -1.54 10.95 -29.76
CA TRP A 23 -1.46 11.35 -28.36
C TRP A 23 -0.75 12.69 -28.15
N ILE A 24 0.37 12.93 -28.84
CA ILE A 24 1.11 14.19 -28.74
C ILE A 24 0.24 15.36 -29.21
N CYS A 25 -0.46 15.22 -30.35
CA CYS A 25 -1.41 16.24 -30.83
C CYS A 25 -2.46 16.56 -29.77
N THR A 26 -3.08 15.53 -29.19
CA THR A 26 -4.10 15.68 -28.14
C THR A 26 -3.54 16.35 -26.88
N TYR A 27 -2.32 15.95 -26.46
CA TYR A 27 -1.65 16.48 -25.28
C TYR A 27 -1.31 17.96 -25.43
N LEU A 28 -0.78 18.37 -26.58
CA LEU A 28 -0.39 19.75 -26.85
C LEU A 28 -1.61 20.66 -26.89
N LYS A 29 -2.72 20.21 -27.52
CA LYS A 29 -4.01 20.91 -27.50
C LYS A 29 -4.53 21.10 -26.07
N ALA A 30 -4.54 20.04 -25.27
CA ALA A 30 -5.02 20.09 -23.88
C ALA A 30 -4.16 20.98 -22.97
N LYS A 31 -2.86 21.12 -23.26
CA LYS A 31 -1.94 21.99 -22.51
C LYS A 31 -1.86 23.41 -23.04
N ASN A 32 -2.63 23.75 -24.09
CA ASN A 32 -2.56 25.02 -24.79
C ASN A 32 -1.12 25.41 -25.14
N TRP A 33 -0.31 24.43 -25.54
CA TRP A 33 1.10 24.66 -25.78
C TRP A 33 1.27 25.43 -27.09
N GLY A 34 1.55 26.74 -26.97
CA GLY A 34 1.77 27.61 -28.12
C GLY A 34 0.46 27.98 -28.81
N SER A 35 -0.35 28.81 -28.16
CA SER A 35 -1.49 29.47 -28.79
C SER A 35 -1.05 30.06 -30.14
N ASP A 36 -1.75 29.63 -31.20
CA ASP A 36 -1.54 29.82 -32.65
C ASP A 36 -0.68 28.77 -33.40
N LYS A 37 0.12 27.94 -32.72
CA LYS A 37 0.94 26.87 -33.34
C LYS A 37 0.65 25.45 -32.84
N ALA A 38 -0.25 25.30 -31.87
CA ALA A 38 -0.62 24.02 -31.26
C ALA A 38 -1.46 23.10 -32.17
N ASP A 39 -2.00 23.63 -33.27
CA ASP A 39 -2.81 22.85 -34.20
C ASP A 39 -1.92 22.17 -35.24
N ILE A 40 -1.14 21.19 -34.78
CA ILE A 40 -0.31 20.35 -35.65
C ILE A 40 -1.12 19.25 -36.37
N GLU A 41 -2.41 19.12 -36.06
CA GLU A 41 -3.28 18.04 -36.55
C GLU A 41 -3.59 18.16 -38.06
N GLY A 42 -3.47 19.37 -38.62
CA GLY A 42 -3.65 19.62 -40.06
C GLY A 42 -2.40 19.42 -40.93
N TYR A 43 -1.24 19.09 -40.35
CA TYR A 43 0.00 18.90 -41.12
C TYR A 43 0.12 17.47 -41.65
N ILE A 44 0.80 17.33 -42.80
CA ILE A 44 1.14 16.03 -43.40
C ILE A 44 2.06 15.22 -42.48
N ASP A 45 2.93 15.90 -41.73
CA ASP A 45 3.80 15.31 -40.69
C ASP A 45 3.72 16.12 -39.38
N PRO A 46 2.69 15.86 -38.54
CA PRO A 46 2.49 16.57 -37.28
C PRO A 46 3.67 16.45 -36.33
N ILE A 47 4.35 15.31 -36.33
CA ILE A 47 5.47 15.04 -35.42
C ILE A 47 6.75 15.72 -35.89
N GLY A 48 7.03 15.69 -37.19
CA GLY A 48 8.15 16.42 -37.77
C GLY A 48 8.04 17.92 -37.52
N GLU A 49 6.85 18.50 -37.69
CA GLU A 49 6.61 19.92 -37.42
C GLU A 49 6.72 20.25 -35.92
N PHE A 50 6.19 19.39 -35.05
CA PHE A 50 6.40 19.54 -33.61
C PHE A 50 7.89 19.51 -33.24
N LEU A 51 8.65 18.54 -33.74
CA LEU A 51 10.08 18.42 -33.44
C LEU A 51 10.86 19.63 -33.94
N LYS A 52 10.57 20.13 -35.16
CA LYS A 52 11.17 21.36 -35.69
C LYS A 52 10.89 22.55 -34.76
N ALA A 53 9.64 22.78 -34.40
CA ALA A 53 9.25 23.86 -33.50
C ALA A 53 9.90 23.71 -32.11
N ALA A 54 9.94 22.50 -31.56
CA ALA A 54 10.54 22.22 -30.27
C ALA A 54 12.06 22.42 -30.25
N TYR A 55 12.76 22.15 -31.36
CA TYR A 55 14.21 22.40 -31.47
C TYR A 55 14.58 23.87 -31.56
N GLU A 56 13.63 24.74 -31.90
CA GLU A 56 13.81 26.20 -31.92
C GLU A 56 13.52 26.86 -30.57
N LEU A 57 12.91 26.13 -29.62
CA LEU A 57 12.60 26.65 -28.30
C LEU A 57 13.89 26.96 -27.49
N PRO A 58 13.89 28.04 -26.68
CA PRO A 58 15.00 28.37 -25.82
C PRO A 58 15.23 27.30 -24.75
N GLU A 59 16.50 26.99 -24.46
CA GLU A 59 16.85 26.02 -23.42
C GLU A 59 16.78 26.65 -22.02
N ASN A 60 15.57 26.86 -21.51
CA ASN A 60 15.29 27.39 -20.17
C ASN A 60 14.70 26.32 -19.23
N ALA A 61 14.48 26.67 -17.96
CA ALA A 61 13.90 25.74 -16.98
C ALA A 61 12.51 25.25 -17.40
N ASP A 62 11.65 26.16 -17.83
CA ASP A 62 10.25 25.87 -18.16
C ASP A 62 10.13 24.89 -19.33
N THR A 63 10.90 25.12 -20.41
CA THR A 63 10.89 24.25 -21.59
C THR A 63 11.43 22.86 -21.24
N ARG A 64 12.46 22.78 -20.38
CA ARG A 64 13.00 21.49 -19.91
C ARG A 64 11.98 20.72 -19.08
N GLU A 65 11.27 21.41 -18.20
CA GLU A 65 10.24 20.80 -17.36
C GLU A 65 9.03 20.35 -18.18
N ALA A 66 8.58 21.18 -19.11
CA ALA A 66 7.46 20.86 -19.99
C ALA A 66 7.75 19.61 -20.84
N MET A 67 8.96 19.50 -21.40
CA MET A 67 9.39 18.29 -22.13
C MET A 67 9.49 17.04 -21.25
N ARG A 68 9.95 17.19 -20.00
CA ARG A 68 9.98 16.10 -19.02
C ARG A 68 8.57 15.64 -18.64
N ASN A 69 7.66 16.58 -18.42
CA ASN A 69 6.27 16.30 -18.06
C ASN A 69 5.52 15.61 -19.20
N MET A 70 5.77 16.02 -20.45
CA MET A 70 5.23 15.35 -21.63
C MET A 70 5.70 13.89 -21.72
N LYS A 71 7.02 13.64 -21.57
CA LYS A 71 7.58 12.26 -21.55
C LYS A 71 6.97 11.41 -20.45
N ALA A 72 6.80 11.96 -19.24
CA ALA A 72 6.19 11.25 -18.11
C ALA A 72 4.72 10.92 -18.37
N ALA A 73 3.96 11.88 -18.92
CA ALA A 73 2.55 11.71 -19.26
C ALA A 73 2.36 10.64 -20.35
N TRP A 74 3.22 10.60 -21.36
CA TRP A 74 3.21 9.55 -22.39
C TRP A 74 3.40 8.17 -21.77
N LYS A 75 4.45 7.97 -20.97
CA LYS A 75 4.70 6.67 -20.29
C LYS A 75 3.51 6.23 -19.43
N GLN A 76 2.85 7.17 -18.75
CA GLN A 76 1.68 6.86 -17.94
C GLN A 76 0.46 6.50 -18.81
N TRP A 77 0.26 7.19 -19.93
CA TRP A 77 -0.80 6.85 -20.89
C TRP A 77 -0.55 5.48 -21.52
N GLU A 78 0.65 5.25 -22.04
CA GLU A 78 1.06 3.98 -22.66
C GLU A 78 0.87 2.79 -21.70
N LYS A 79 1.28 2.95 -20.43
CA LYS A 79 1.03 1.95 -19.40
C LYS A 79 -0.47 1.67 -19.22
N ARG A 80 -1.30 2.73 -19.13
CA ARG A 80 -2.75 2.58 -18.95
C ARG A 80 -3.40 1.89 -20.14
N GLU A 81 -2.97 2.21 -21.36
CA GLU A 81 -3.53 1.59 -22.57
C GLU A 81 -3.16 0.10 -22.67
N LYS A 82 -1.90 -0.24 -22.37
CA LYS A 82 -1.45 -1.63 -22.25
C LYS A 82 -2.23 -2.40 -21.17
N ASN A 83 -2.54 -1.75 -20.06
CA ASN A 83 -3.32 -2.35 -18.99
C ASN A 83 -4.80 -2.52 -19.37
N ARG A 84 -5.40 -1.59 -20.12
CA ARG A 84 -6.80 -1.67 -20.57
C ARG A 84 -7.08 -2.92 -21.41
N THR A 85 -6.13 -3.32 -22.25
CA THR A 85 -6.25 -4.49 -23.13
C THR A 85 -5.79 -5.80 -22.48
N SER A 86 -5.20 -5.72 -21.28
CA SER A 86 -4.70 -6.88 -20.55
C SER A 86 -5.84 -7.66 -19.89
N LYS A 87 -5.91 -8.97 -20.12
CA LYS A 87 -6.81 -9.87 -19.37
C LYS A 87 -6.32 -10.17 -17.95
N LYS A 88 -5.09 -9.79 -17.61
CA LYS A 88 -4.43 -10.13 -16.34
C LYS A 88 -4.45 -9.00 -15.32
N ILE A 89 -4.56 -7.76 -15.78
CA ILE A 89 -4.39 -6.57 -14.94
C ILE A 89 -5.61 -5.70 -15.12
N SER A 90 -6.30 -5.40 -14.01
CA SER A 90 -7.34 -4.39 -13.94
C SER A 90 -6.89 -3.31 -12.97
N GLU A 91 -6.68 -2.09 -13.47
CA GLU A 91 -6.40 -0.92 -12.65
C GLU A 91 -7.67 -0.07 -12.55
N GLY A 92 -8.09 0.25 -11.32
CA GLY A 92 -9.28 1.06 -11.06
C GLY A 92 -9.06 2.03 -9.91
N ALA A 93 -9.70 3.18 -9.98
CA ALA A 93 -9.76 4.12 -8.87
C ALA A 93 -10.94 3.74 -7.96
N TYR A 94 -10.70 3.66 -6.67
CA TYR A 94 -11.73 3.41 -5.66
C TYR A 94 -11.61 4.43 -4.53
N THR A 95 -12.76 4.77 -3.96
CA THR A 95 -12.84 5.64 -2.79
C THR A 95 -13.15 4.80 -1.57
N ILE A 96 -12.38 4.98 -0.50
CA ILE A 96 -12.57 4.31 0.79
C ILE A 96 -12.53 5.36 1.90
N SER A 97 -13.07 5.02 3.06
CA SER A 97 -13.00 5.88 4.24
C SER A 97 -11.55 6.12 4.66
N LEU A 98 -11.31 7.26 5.32
CA LEU A 98 -9.98 7.59 5.82
C LEU A 98 -9.49 6.58 6.87
N ALA A 99 -10.40 6.06 7.70
CA ALA A 99 -10.09 5.02 8.67
C ALA A 99 -9.60 3.74 7.99
N ALA A 100 -10.34 3.25 6.98
CA ALA A 100 -9.93 2.08 6.21
C ALA A 100 -8.58 2.28 5.50
N ARG A 101 -8.33 3.50 4.99
CA ARG A 101 -7.04 3.84 4.38
C ARG A 101 -5.88 3.75 5.38
N LYS A 102 -6.05 4.26 6.61
CA LYS A 102 -5.01 4.20 7.66
C LYS A 102 -4.67 2.76 8.03
N GLU A 103 -5.68 1.91 8.20
CA GLU A 103 -5.45 0.49 8.49
C GLU A 103 -4.77 -0.25 7.34
N LEU A 104 -5.19 0.00 6.10
CA LEU A 104 -4.51 -0.55 4.93
C LEU A 104 -3.05 -0.10 4.85
N GLU A 105 -2.74 1.15 5.20
CA GLU A 105 -1.37 1.66 5.22
C GLU A 105 -0.52 0.95 6.28
N LYS A 106 -1.07 0.76 7.49
CA LYS A 106 -0.41 0.01 8.58
C LYS A 106 -0.11 -1.42 8.13
N LEU A 107 -1.09 -2.11 7.56
CA LEU A 107 -0.93 -3.47 7.04
C LEU A 107 0.10 -3.55 5.89
N ALA A 108 0.09 -2.58 4.98
CA ALA A 108 1.05 -2.51 3.88
C ALA A 108 2.48 -2.33 4.40
N LYS A 109 2.69 -1.46 5.40
CA LYS A 109 4.00 -1.27 6.05
C LYS A 109 4.47 -2.55 6.76
N GLN A 110 3.60 -3.18 7.55
CA GLN A 110 3.92 -4.41 8.26
C GLN A 110 4.33 -5.54 7.30
N LYS A 111 3.58 -5.71 6.20
CA LYS A 111 3.84 -6.76 5.21
C LYS A 111 4.90 -6.37 4.17
N LYS A 112 5.39 -5.12 4.17
CA LYS A 112 6.30 -4.54 3.16
C LYS A 112 5.78 -4.73 1.72
N THR A 113 4.48 -4.52 1.50
CA THR A 113 3.84 -4.66 0.17
C THR A 113 3.07 -3.40 -0.23
N SER A 114 2.59 -3.36 -1.47
CA SER A 114 1.72 -2.28 -1.94
C SER A 114 0.30 -2.41 -1.38
N PHE A 115 -0.42 -1.29 -1.30
CA PHE A 115 -1.83 -1.25 -0.92
C PHE A 115 -2.68 -2.23 -1.75
N SER A 116 -2.50 -2.22 -3.06
CA SER A 116 -3.21 -3.13 -3.96
C SER A 116 -2.95 -4.60 -3.63
N LYS A 117 -1.70 -4.95 -3.25
CA LYS A 117 -1.36 -6.33 -2.90
C LYS A 117 -1.97 -6.76 -1.56
N VAL A 118 -2.06 -5.84 -0.60
CA VAL A 118 -2.78 -6.09 0.66
C VAL A 118 -4.25 -6.37 0.38
N ILE A 119 -4.92 -5.53 -0.41
CA ILE A 119 -6.33 -5.71 -0.76
C ILE A 119 -6.56 -7.02 -1.49
N GLU A 120 -5.74 -7.32 -2.52
CA GLU A 120 -5.81 -8.58 -3.25
C GLU A 120 -5.69 -9.79 -2.29
N SER A 121 -4.72 -9.74 -1.38
CA SER A 121 -4.51 -10.82 -0.41
C SER A 121 -5.70 -10.96 0.54
N LEU A 122 -6.26 -9.86 1.04
CA LEU A 122 -7.42 -9.88 1.92
C LEU A 122 -8.66 -10.46 1.22
N LEU A 123 -8.90 -10.09 -0.04
CA LEU A 123 -10.01 -10.62 -0.83
C LEU A 123 -9.88 -12.13 -1.07
N MET A 124 -8.68 -12.61 -1.39
CA MET A 124 -8.42 -14.03 -1.56
C MET A 124 -8.59 -14.79 -0.23
N SER A 125 -8.05 -14.27 0.87
CA SER A 125 -8.24 -14.86 2.20
C SER A 125 -9.71 -14.90 2.62
N ALA A 126 -10.49 -13.85 2.36
CA ALA A 126 -11.91 -13.84 2.68
C ALA A 126 -12.68 -14.94 1.93
N LYS A 127 -12.37 -15.15 0.65
CA LYS A 127 -12.95 -16.24 -0.16
C LYS A 127 -12.56 -17.63 0.38
N ASP A 128 -11.30 -17.79 0.77
CA ASP A 128 -10.81 -19.06 1.33
C ASP A 128 -11.48 -19.35 2.68
N ILE A 129 -11.64 -18.34 3.54
CA ILE A 129 -12.37 -18.46 4.81
C ILE A 129 -13.81 -18.89 4.55
N GLU A 130 -14.51 -18.25 3.61
CA GLU A 130 -15.90 -18.62 3.28
C GLU A 130 -15.99 -20.07 2.80
N LYS A 131 -15.05 -20.52 1.97
CA LYS A 131 -14.98 -21.91 1.52
C LYS A 131 -14.77 -22.87 2.69
N LEU A 132 -13.81 -22.58 3.57
CA LEU A 132 -13.51 -23.38 4.75
C LEU A 132 -14.71 -23.46 5.70
N GLN A 133 -15.45 -22.37 5.88
CA GLN A 133 -16.69 -22.38 6.68
C GLN A 133 -17.75 -23.30 6.09
N ARG A 134 -17.92 -23.30 4.75
CA ARG A 134 -18.87 -24.21 4.08
C ARG A 134 -18.45 -25.68 4.20
N GLU A 135 -17.16 -25.97 4.09
CA GLU A 135 -16.64 -27.33 4.26
C GLU A 135 -16.81 -27.81 5.71
N LEU A 136 -16.48 -26.96 6.68
CA LEU A 136 -16.68 -27.24 8.09
C LEU A 136 -18.16 -27.49 8.41
N LYS A 137 -19.07 -26.68 7.86
CA LYS A 137 -20.53 -26.88 8.00
C LYS A 137 -20.97 -28.26 7.51
N LYS A 138 -20.49 -28.66 6.33
CA LYS A 138 -20.82 -29.97 5.76
C LYS A 138 -20.31 -31.12 6.61
N GLU A 139 -19.12 -31.01 7.20
CA GLU A 139 -18.61 -32.04 8.10
C GLU A 139 -19.36 -32.07 9.44
N LEU A 140 -19.75 -30.91 9.97
CA LEU A 140 -20.55 -30.82 11.19
C LEU A 140 -21.97 -31.41 10.99
N ASP A 141 -22.57 -31.18 9.83
CA ASP A 141 -23.90 -31.72 9.47
C ASP A 141 -23.88 -33.26 9.35
N LYS A 142 -22.71 -33.86 9.07
CA LYS A 142 -22.54 -35.33 9.05
C LYS A 142 -22.45 -35.92 10.46
N ASP A 143 -21.93 -35.19 11.44
CA ASP A 143 -21.82 -35.64 12.82
C ASP A 143 -22.79 -34.89 13.74
N LYS A 144 -23.98 -35.50 13.94
CA LYS A 144 -25.09 -34.94 14.76
C LYS A 144 -24.71 -34.60 16.20
N ARG A 145 -23.55 -35.05 16.72
CA ARG A 145 -23.07 -34.72 18.06
C ARG A 145 -22.41 -33.33 18.14
N LEU A 146 -21.98 -32.78 17.00
CA LEU A 146 -21.25 -31.51 16.92
C LEU A 146 -22.15 -30.31 16.58
N GLY A 147 -23.47 -30.50 16.39
CA GLY A 147 -24.42 -29.48 15.96
C GLY A 147 -24.68 -28.29 16.91
N ARG A 148 -23.84 -28.06 17.93
CA ARG A 148 -23.93 -26.92 18.85
C ARG A 148 -22.86 -25.83 18.64
N TYR A 149 -21.90 -26.03 17.74
CA TYR A 149 -20.87 -25.02 17.50
C TYR A 149 -21.34 -23.95 16.52
N ASN A 150 -21.21 -22.68 16.91
CA ASN A 150 -21.45 -21.55 16.02
C ASN A 150 -20.31 -21.46 14.99
N ILE A 151 -20.50 -22.16 13.87
CA ILE A 151 -19.60 -22.17 12.70
C ILE A 151 -19.68 -20.88 11.86
N ASP A 152 -20.69 -20.07 12.13
CA ASP A 152 -20.94 -18.76 11.54
C ASP A 152 -20.25 -17.66 12.38
N PHE A 153 -19.14 -18.00 13.07
CA PHE A 153 -18.37 -17.06 13.90
C PHE A 153 -18.01 -15.78 13.15
N PHE A 154 -17.45 -15.88 11.94
CA PHE A 154 -17.05 -14.70 11.17
C PHE A 154 -18.24 -13.88 10.69
N SER A 155 -19.35 -14.51 10.27
CA SER A 155 -20.55 -13.73 9.90
C SER A 155 -21.19 -13.08 11.13
N THR A 156 -21.17 -13.74 12.29
CA THR A 156 -21.68 -13.19 13.56
C THR A 156 -20.84 -11.99 14.03
N ILE A 157 -19.51 -12.07 13.91
CA ILE A 157 -18.57 -11.00 14.27
C ILE A 157 -18.67 -9.82 13.30
N PHE A 158 -18.65 -10.08 11.99
CA PHE A 158 -18.58 -9.02 10.97
C PHE A 158 -19.94 -8.44 10.54
N SER A 159 -21.05 -9.09 10.85
CA SER A 159 -22.40 -8.58 10.52
C SER A 159 -23.08 -7.88 11.69
N ASN A 160 -22.50 -7.92 12.89
CA ASN A 160 -23.12 -7.37 14.08
C ASN A 160 -22.20 -6.31 14.71
N ASP A 161 -22.49 -5.04 14.42
CA ASP A 161 -21.76 -3.90 14.95
C ASP A 161 -21.68 -3.93 16.49
N ALA A 162 -22.71 -4.45 17.17
CA ALA A 162 -22.71 -4.61 18.63
C ALA A 162 -21.65 -5.63 19.10
N VAL A 163 -21.46 -6.73 18.38
CA VAL A 163 -20.43 -7.74 18.69
C VAL A 163 -19.04 -7.18 18.41
N THR A 164 -18.89 -6.35 17.37
CA THR A 164 -17.64 -5.68 17.05
C THR A 164 -17.24 -4.68 18.15
N GLU A 165 -18.18 -3.87 18.63
CA GLU A 165 -17.94 -2.94 19.75
C GLU A 165 -17.65 -3.68 21.06
N GLN A 166 -18.37 -4.78 21.35
CA GLN A 166 -18.10 -5.60 22.53
C GLN A 166 -16.72 -6.27 22.47
N ALA A 167 -16.30 -6.74 21.29
CA ALA A 167 -14.97 -7.28 21.06
C ALA A 167 -13.87 -6.22 21.24
N LYS A 168 -14.09 -4.98 20.79
CA LYS A 168 -13.17 -3.85 21.04
C LYS A 168 -13.03 -3.56 22.53
N LEU A 169 -14.13 -3.45 23.25
CA LEU A 169 -14.13 -3.20 24.70
C LEU A 169 -13.37 -4.30 25.46
N LEU A 170 -13.63 -5.56 25.13
CA LEU A 170 -12.93 -6.69 25.74
C LEU A 170 -11.43 -6.69 25.42
N THR A 171 -11.06 -6.30 24.19
CA THR A 171 -9.66 -6.19 23.78
C THR A 171 -8.94 -5.09 24.58
N GLN A 172 -9.57 -3.94 24.78
CA GLN A 172 -9.02 -2.86 25.63
C GLN A 172 -8.86 -3.30 27.09
N GLU A 173 -9.83 -4.05 27.63
CA GLU A 173 -9.74 -4.58 28.99
C GLU A 173 -8.58 -5.57 29.14
N LEU A 174 -8.38 -6.44 28.13
CA LEU A 174 -7.25 -7.36 28.08
C LEU A 174 -5.91 -6.64 27.99
N GLU A 175 -5.80 -5.62 27.14
CA GLU A 175 -4.59 -4.79 27.04
C GLU A 175 -4.24 -4.12 28.36
N THR A 176 -5.24 -3.59 29.06
CA THR A 176 -5.05 -2.98 30.39
C THR A 176 -4.55 -4.00 31.41
N LYS A 177 -5.17 -5.19 31.47
CA LYS A 177 -4.73 -6.27 32.36
C LYS A 177 -3.31 -6.76 32.06
N VAL A 178 -2.94 -6.82 30.78
CA VAL A 178 -1.58 -7.19 30.38
C VAL A 178 -0.57 -6.16 30.88
N GLU A 179 -0.90 -4.88 30.84
CA GLU A 179 -0.01 -3.83 31.34
C GLU A 179 0.12 -3.87 32.87
N ASP A 180 -0.98 -4.05 33.59
CA ASP A 180 -0.96 -4.25 35.05
C ASP A 180 -0.12 -5.46 35.46
N LEU A 181 -0.25 -6.57 34.72
CA LEU A 181 0.55 -7.78 34.96
C LEU A 181 2.04 -7.54 34.73
N LYS A 182 2.43 -6.71 33.75
CA LYS A 182 3.85 -6.35 33.57
C LYS A 182 4.39 -5.52 34.74
N VAL A 183 3.60 -4.58 35.26
CA VAL A 183 3.98 -3.79 36.44
C VAL A 183 4.18 -4.70 37.65
N GLN A 184 3.23 -5.61 37.91
CA GLN A 184 3.36 -6.59 39.00
C GLN A 184 4.58 -7.50 38.82
N LEU A 185 4.86 -7.94 37.60
CA LEU A 185 6.04 -8.75 37.31
C LEU A 185 7.34 -7.99 37.59
N SER A 186 7.39 -6.70 37.23
CA SER A 186 8.53 -5.81 37.55
C SER A 186 8.77 -5.73 39.06
N GLU A 187 7.72 -5.45 39.83
CA GLU A 187 7.81 -5.33 41.29
C GLU A 187 8.27 -6.62 41.97
N LEU A 188 7.76 -7.77 41.50
CA LEU A 188 8.19 -9.08 41.99
C LEU A 188 9.65 -9.36 41.64
N THR A 189 10.09 -8.95 40.45
CA THR A 189 11.48 -9.11 40.02
C THR A 189 12.42 -8.28 40.90
N ASP A 190 12.06 -7.04 41.21
CA ASP A 190 12.84 -6.17 42.10
C ASP A 190 12.90 -6.71 43.53
N LYS A 191 11.78 -7.20 44.06
CA LYS A 191 11.73 -7.85 45.39
C LYS A 191 12.59 -9.11 45.45
N ASN A 192 12.54 -9.97 44.43
CA ASN A 192 13.38 -11.16 44.38
C ASN A 192 14.87 -10.79 44.38
N LYS A 193 15.26 -9.75 43.62
CA LYS A 193 16.65 -9.28 43.62
C LYS A 193 17.10 -8.74 44.98
N GLN A 194 16.22 -8.03 45.69
CA GLN A 194 16.51 -7.57 47.07
C GLN A 194 16.68 -8.75 48.02
N LEU A 195 15.82 -9.77 47.92
CA LEU A 195 15.92 -10.97 48.75
C LEU A 195 17.18 -11.79 48.44
N GLU A 196 17.56 -11.92 47.17
CA GLU A 196 18.81 -12.59 46.77
C GLU A 196 20.04 -11.86 47.34
N ASN A 197 20.06 -10.53 47.29
CA ASN A 197 21.15 -9.75 47.89
C ASN A 197 21.20 -9.92 49.41
N ALA A 198 20.05 -9.82 50.09
CA ALA A 198 19.98 -9.98 51.54
C ALA A 198 20.36 -11.40 51.99
N ALA A 199 19.98 -12.43 51.22
CA ALA A 199 20.37 -13.81 51.48
C ALA A 199 21.89 -14.02 51.32
N LYS A 200 22.50 -13.32 50.35
CA LYS A 200 23.94 -13.37 50.12
C LYS A 200 24.71 -12.66 51.25
N GLU A 201 24.26 -11.48 51.65
CA GLU A 201 24.84 -10.75 52.80
C GLU A 201 24.77 -11.59 54.08
N ALA A 202 23.63 -12.23 54.37
CA ALA A 202 23.49 -13.12 55.52
C ALA A 202 24.39 -14.37 55.44
N GLN A 203 24.65 -14.90 54.24
CA GLN A 203 25.60 -15.99 54.05
C GLN A 203 27.05 -15.56 54.31
N ASP A 204 27.43 -14.38 53.82
CA ASP A 204 28.77 -13.81 54.02
C ASP A 204 29.01 -13.52 55.51
N GLU A 205 28.03 -12.93 56.22
CA GLU A 205 28.09 -12.71 57.68
C GLU A 205 28.22 -14.02 58.48
N LEU A 206 27.47 -15.06 58.11
CA LEU A 206 27.56 -16.37 58.76
C LEU A 206 28.93 -17.02 58.54
N HIS A 207 29.50 -16.87 57.34
CA HIS A 207 30.82 -17.38 57.01
C HIS A 207 31.92 -16.67 57.82
N ASP A 208 31.82 -15.35 57.99
CA ASP A 208 32.77 -14.58 58.80
C ASP A 208 32.68 -14.94 60.30
N TYR A 209 31.46 -15.18 60.80
CA TYR A 209 31.25 -15.60 62.19
C TYR A 209 31.80 -17.00 62.50
N LEU A 210 31.77 -17.92 61.52
CA LEU A 210 32.28 -19.28 61.69
C LEU A 210 33.80 -19.40 61.55
N ASN A 211 34.47 -18.38 60.98
CA ASN A 211 35.91 -18.36 60.76
C ASN A 211 36.67 -17.35 61.67
N SER A 212 35.96 -16.71 62.61
CA SER A 212 36.51 -15.83 63.66
C SER A 212 36.63 -16.57 65.00
#